data_AF-A0A972XDI4-F1
#
_entry.id   AF-A0A972XDI4-F1
#
_cell.length_a   1.000
_cell.length_b   1.000
_cell.length_c   1.000
_cell.angle_alpha   90.00
_cell.angle_beta   90.00
_cell.angle_gamma   90.00
#
_symmetry.space_group_name_H-M   'P 1'
#
loop_
_entity.id
_entity.type
_entity.pdbx_description
1 polymer ?
#
loop_
_entity_poly.entity_id
_entity_poly.type
_entity_poly.pdbx_seq_one_letter_code
_entity_poly.pdbx_strand_id
1 'polypeptide(L)' 'VPGGVLIRDEAGKIIGSVGITGDTSDNDEICAVAGILAAKLVPDTGDK' A
#
# COMPACT_ATOMS: atom_id res chain seq x y z
N VAL A 1 5.47 -2.19 -13.17
CA VAL A 1 4.08 -2.30 -12.64
C VAL A 1 3.91 -1.29 -11.51
N PRO A 2 2.69 -0.95 -11.05
CA PRO A 2 2.45 0.19 -10.17
C PRO A 2 3.30 0.09 -8.90
N GLY A 3 4.18 1.08 -8.69
CA GLY A 3 5.24 1.01 -7.68
C GLY A 3 4.83 1.48 -6.29
N GLY A 4 3.53 1.51 -5.96
CA GLY A 4 3.08 2.00 -4.67
C GLY A 4 1.61 1.79 -4.36
N VAL A 5 1.33 1.68 -3.07
CA VAL A 5 0.03 1.39 -2.46
C VAL A 5 -0.51 2.68 -1.86
N LEU A 6 -1.76 3.02 -2.17
CA LEU A 6 -2.44 4.15 -1.52
C LEU A 6 -2.81 3.77 -0.08
N ILE A 7 -2.78 4.76 0.81
CA ILE A 7 -3.18 4.60 2.20
C ILE A 7 -4.48 5.36 2.42
N ARG A 8 -5.46 4.66 3.00
CA ARG A 8 -6.75 5.23 3.40
C ARG A 8 -6.93 5.18 4.91
N ASP A 9 -7.70 6.12 5.43
CA ASP A 9 -8.26 6.04 6.78
C ASP A 9 -9.48 5.11 6.83
N GLU A 10 -10.02 4.89 8.03
CA GLU A 10 -11.22 4.07 8.26
C GLU A 10 -12.47 4.60 7.53
N ALA A 11 -12.51 5.90 7.23
CA ALA A 11 -13.60 6.52 6.46
C ALA A 11 -13.39 6.37 4.94
N GLY A 12 -12.34 5.67 4.51
CA GLY A 12 -12.00 5.44 3.10
C GLY A 12 -11.33 6.64 2.41
N LYS A 13 -11.00 7.71 3.14
CA LYS A 13 -10.32 8.87 2.58
C LYS A 13 -8.85 8.56 2.36
N ILE A 14 -8.31 8.91 1.20
CA ILE A 14 -6.88 8.82 0.92
C ILE A 14 -6.13 9.82 1.80
N ILE A 15 -5.16 9.33 2.56
CA ILE A 15 -4.32 10.13 3.46
C ILE A 15 -2.84 10.11 3.07
N GLY A 16 -2.43 9.24 2.13
CA GLY A 16 -1.06 9.16 1.64
C GLY A 16 -0.83 7.98 0.70
N SER A 17 0.45 7.68 0.47
CA SER A 17 0.90 6.52 -0.32
C SER A 17 2.25 6.01 0.19
N VAL A 18 2.53 4.73 -0.05
CA VAL A 18 3.83 4.09 0.17
C VAL A 18 4.32 3.52 -1.15
N GLY A 19 5.57 3.77 -1.51
CA GLY A 19 6.26 3.07 -2.59
C GLY A 19 7.44 2.29 -2.03
N ILE A 20 7.59 1.04 -2.47
CA ILE A 20 8.73 0.17 -2.12
C ILE A 20 9.45 -0.19 -3.41
N THR A 21 10.78 -0.29 -3.32
CA THR A 21 11.62 -0.82 -4.38
C THR A 21 12.75 -1.62 -3.75
N GLY A 22 12.95 -2.85 -4.22
CA GLY A 22 14.02 -3.71 -3.71
C GLY A 22 13.97 -5.16 -4.16
N ASP A 23 12.83 -5.64 -4.63
CA ASP A 23 12.63 -7.01 -5.13
C ASP A 23 11.73 -7.00 -6.40
N THR A 24 11.07 -8.12 -6.70
CA THR A 24 9.95 -8.16 -7.63
C THR A 24 8.85 -7.23 -7.15
N SER A 25 8.14 -6.61 -8.10
CA SER A 25 7.10 -5.66 -7.75
C SER A 25 5.96 -6.27 -6.91
N ASP A 26 5.66 -7.55 -7.09
CA ASP A 26 4.68 -8.26 -6.28
C ASP A 26 5.15 -8.34 -4.81
N ASN A 27 6.43 -8.66 -4.58
CA ASN A 27 7.01 -8.70 -3.23
C ASN A 27 7.07 -7.31 -2.59
N ASP A 28 7.41 -6.29 -3.37
CA ASP A 28 7.42 -4.90 -2.93
C ASP A 28 6.01 -4.44 -2.51
N GLU A 29 4.97 -4.81 -3.26
CA GLU A 29 3.58 -4.51 -2.92
C GLU A 29 3.12 -5.23 -1.65
N ILE A 30 3.42 -6.52 -1.50
CA ILE A 30 3.09 -7.30 -0.30
C ILE A 30 3.73 -6.65 0.95
N CYS A 31 4.99 -6.21 0.84
CA CYS A 31 5.66 -5.50 1.94
C CYS A 31 4.94 -4.19 2.28
N ALA A 32 4.53 -3.41 1.28
CA ALA A 32 3.83 -2.16 1.49
C ALA A 32 2.49 -2.37 2.19
N VAL A 33 1.70 -3.35 1.72
CA VAL A 33 0.43 -3.77 2.34
C VAL A 33 0.62 -4.17 3.80
N ALA A 34 1.61 -5.02 4.09
CA ALA A 34 1.89 -5.48 5.45
C ALA A 34 2.26 -4.30 6.39
N GLY A 35 3.08 -3.37 5.92
CA GLY A 35 3.45 -2.17 6.70
C GLY A 35 2.26 -1.25 6.99
N ILE A 36 1.41 -1.02 6.00
CA ILE A 36 0.20 -0.19 6.14
C ILE A 36 -0.77 -0.83 7.15
N LEU A 37 -0.99 -2.14 7.07
CA LEU A 37 -1.83 -2.86 8.04
C LEU A 37 -1.26 -2.83 9.46
N ALA A 38 0.06 -2.99 9.61
CA ALA A 38 0.74 -2.90 10.90
C ALA A 38 0.59 -1.50 11.53
N ALA A 39 0.48 -0.46 10.71
CA ALA A 39 0.19 0.91 11.14
C ALA A 39 -1.30 1.17 11.46
N LYS A 40 -2.16 0.14 11.38
CA LYS A 40 -3.63 0.23 11.54
C LYS A 40 -4.29 1.17 10.52
N LEU A 41 -3.79 1.15 9.30
CA LEU A 41 -4.33 1.90 8.17
C LEU A 41 -4.84 0.95 7.08
N VAL A 42 -5.56 1.48 6.10
CA VAL A 42 -6.18 0.68 5.04
C VAL A 42 -5.35 0.79 3.75
N PRO A 43 -4.73 -0.31 3.26
CA PRO A 43 -4.03 -0.32 1.98
C PRO A 43 -5.01 -0.40 0.80
N ASP A 44 -4.64 0.22 -0.31
CA ASP A 44 -5.36 0.17 -1.59
C ASP A 44 -4.34 -0.01 -2.74
N THR A 45 -4.37 -1.20 -3.34
CA THR A 45 -3.48 -1.63 -4.45
C THR A 45 -4.00 -1.19 -5.82
N GLY A 46 -5.19 -0.57 -5.89
CA GLY A 46 -5.77 -0.09 -7.14
C GLY A 46 -6.36 -1.19 -8.03
N ASP A 47 -6.38 -2.45 -7.58
CA ASP A 47 -7.00 -3.56 -8.30
C ASP A 47 -8.52 -3.36 -8.37
N LYS A 48 -9.04 -3.34 -9.60
CA LYS A 48 -10.46 -3.45 -9.92
C LYS A 48 -10.76 -4.80 -10.52
#